data_AF-A0A7M7MKF3-F1
#
_entry.id   AF-A0A7M7MKF3-F1
#
_cell.length_a   1.000
_cell.length_b   1.000
_cell.length_c   1.000
_cell.angle_alpha   90.00
_cell.angle_beta   90.00
_cell.angle_gamma   90.00
#
_symmetry.space_group_name_H-M   'P 1'
#
loop_
_entity.id
_entity.type
_entity.pdbx_description
1 polymer ?
#
loop_
_entity_poly.entity_id
_entity_poly.type
_entity_poly.pdbx_seq_one_letter_code
_entity_poly.pdbx_strand_id
1 'polypeptide(L)'
;MNVFDNQYRTYRIILKIVGLWPYDNSIYVRIQRICVLIYFLIGVLVQIFSFVKSEISLRNCIVTFSMTFPTVLFCLRYIYCLTLFSYAKLLFDDICTEEHLLQDTTEIQIQTKYLDISSHIIYIFCCKKSLDAH
;
A
#
# COMPACT_ATOMS: atom_id res chain seq x y z
N MET A 1 0.55 -20.50 -16.88
CA MET A 1 -0.37 -19.37 -16.59
C MET A 1 0.11 -18.75 -15.29
N ASN A 2 0.36 -17.44 -15.23
CA ASN A 2 0.97 -16.83 -14.04
C ASN A 2 -0.05 -16.85 -12.88
N VAL A 3 0.29 -17.45 -11.74
CA VAL A 3 -0.58 -17.59 -10.56
C VAL A 3 -1.21 -16.24 -10.15
N PHE A 4 -0.43 -15.17 -10.35
CA PHE A 4 -0.83 -13.80 -10.07
C PHE A 4 -1.84 -13.16 -11.03
N ASP A 5 -2.04 -13.74 -12.22
CA ASP A 5 -3.01 -13.23 -13.19
C ASP A 5 -4.42 -13.79 -12.97
N ASN A 6 -4.55 -14.87 -12.19
CA ASN A 6 -5.82 -15.51 -11.89
C ASN A 6 -6.22 -15.33 -10.42
N GLN A 7 -5.66 -16.14 -9.50
CA GLN A 7 -6.06 -16.15 -8.08
C GLN A 7 -5.68 -14.87 -7.32
N TYR A 8 -4.54 -14.25 -7.64
CA TYR A 8 -4.01 -13.09 -6.89
C TYR A 8 -4.12 -11.77 -7.67
N ARG A 9 -5.03 -11.71 -8.65
CA ARG A 9 -5.17 -10.55 -9.54
C ARG A 9 -5.42 -9.24 -8.78
N THR A 10 -6.28 -9.27 -7.75
CA THR A 10 -6.61 -8.09 -6.92
C THR A 10 -5.36 -7.52 -6.24
N TYR A 11 -4.56 -8.39 -5.63
CA TYR A 11 -3.30 -8.02 -4.99
C TYR A 11 -2.31 -7.43 -5.98
N ARG A 12 -2.17 -8.07 -7.15
CA ARG A 12 -1.30 -7.59 -8.23
C ARG A 12 -1.68 -6.18 -8.66
N ILE A 13 -2.96 -5.92 -8.89
CA ILE A 13 -3.45 -4.61 -9.32
C ILE A 13 -3.13 -3.54 -8.27
N ILE A 14 -3.37 -3.83 -6.99
CA ILE A 14 -3.19 -2.84 -5.93
C ILE A 14 -1.72 -2.54 -5.68
N LEU A 15 -0.89 -3.57 -5.63
CA LEU A 15 0.55 -3.39 -5.52
C LEU A 15 1.08 -2.61 -6.73
N LYS A 16 0.55 -2.81 -7.93
CA LYS A 16 0.89 -1.99 -9.10
C LYS A 16 0.43 -0.53 -8.95
N ILE A 17 -0.79 -0.27 -8.49
CA ILE A 17 -1.31 1.10 -8.25
C ILE A 17 -0.47 1.83 -7.20
N VAL A 18 0.05 1.13 -6.20
CA VAL A 18 0.90 1.73 -5.15
C VAL A 18 2.37 1.79 -5.59
N GLY A 19 2.73 1.15 -6.71
CA GLY A 19 4.09 1.02 -7.21
C GLY A 19 4.93 0.02 -6.41
N LEU A 20 4.34 -0.82 -5.57
CA LEU A 20 5.00 -1.83 -4.73
C LEU A 20 5.02 -3.23 -5.37
N TRP A 21 4.60 -3.38 -6.63
CA TRP A 21 4.64 -4.68 -7.29
C TRP A 21 6.09 -5.13 -7.57
N PRO A 22 6.53 -6.32 -7.12
CA PRO A 22 7.94 -6.71 -7.13
C PRO A 22 8.50 -7.12 -8.49
N TYR A 23 7.65 -7.60 -9.40
CA TYR A 23 8.07 -8.14 -10.70
C TYR A 23 8.09 -7.10 -11.82
N ASP A 24 7.64 -5.88 -11.57
CA ASP A 24 7.65 -4.80 -12.56
C ASP A 24 8.77 -3.84 -12.22
N ASN A 25 9.90 -3.99 -12.92
CA ASN A 25 11.10 -3.18 -12.71
C ASN A 25 11.21 -2.04 -13.73
N SER A 26 10.07 -1.57 -14.25
CA SER A 26 10.05 -0.48 -15.21
C SER A 26 10.46 0.85 -14.56
N ILE A 27 11.08 1.71 -15.38
CA ILE A 27 11.44 3.08 -14.99
C ILE A 27 10.20 3.82 -14.45
N TYR A 28 9.02 3.52 -14.99
CA TYR A 28 7.75 4.10 -14.57
C TYR A 28 7.41 3.83 -13.10
N VAL A 29 7.56 2.59 -12.62
CA VAL A 29 7.32 2.26 -11.20
C VAL A 29 8.29 3.00 -10.27
N ARG A 30 9.54 3.18 -10.70
CA ARG A 30 10.53 3.96 -9.94
C ARG A 30 10.15 5.44 -9.87
N ILE A 31 9.72 6.02 -10.99
CA ILE A 31 9.20 7.40 -11.04
C ILE A 31 7.98 7.54 -10.13
N GLN A 32 7.04 6.60 -10.18
CA GLN A 32 5.85 6.60 -9.34
C GLN A 32 6.18 6.62 -7.85
N ARG A 33 7.12 5.77 -7.38
CA ARG A 33 7.59 5.77 -5.98
C ARG A 33 8.21 7.11 -5.59
N ILE A 34 9.03 7.69 -6.46
CA ILE A 34 9.64 9.00 -6.23
C ILE A 34 8.57 10.08 -6.14
N CYS A 35 7.58 10.09 -7.03
CA CYS A 35 6.45 11.03 -7.00
C CYS A 35 5.66 10.92 -5.69
N VAL A 36 5.38 9.70 -5.21
CA VAL A 36 4.70 9.48 -3.92
C VAL A 36 5.52 10.02 -2.75
N LEU A 37 6.83 9.79 -2.74
CA LEU A 37 7.72 10.34 -1.71
C LEU A 37 7.79 11.87 -1.75
N ILE A 38 7.84 12.47 -2.94
CA ILE A 38 7.80 13.93 -3.12
C ILE A 38 6.47 14.49 -2.61
N TYR A 39 5.35 13.85 -2.92
CA TYR A 39 4.03 14.24 -2.42
C TYR A 39 4.00 14.27 -0.89
N PHE A 40 4.57 13.26 -0.23
CA PHE A 40 4.70 13.25 1.22
C PHE A 40 5.59 14.36 1.76
N LEU A 41 6.74 14.61 1.12
CA LEU A 41 7.62 15.72 1.49
C LEU A 41 6.90 17.06 1.40
N ILE A 42 6.16 17.30 0.33
CA ILE A 42 5.34 18.52 0.16
C ILE A 42 4.31 18.62 1.30
N GLY A 43 3.61 17.53 1.62
CA GLY A 43 2.64 17.50 2.72
C GLY A 43 3.26 17.87 4.07
N VAL A 44 4.43 17.32 4.38
CA VAL A 44 5.18 17.66 5.61
C VAL A 44 5.63 19.12 5.60
N LEU A 45 6.14 19.63 4.47
CA LEU A 45 6.55 21.03 4.35
C LEU A 45 5.37 21.99 4.58
N VAL A 46 4.22 21.73 3.97
CA VAL A 46 3.00 22.54 4.17
C VAL A 46 2.59 22.55 5.64
N GLN A 47 2.68 21.41 6.33
CA GLN A 47 2.40 21.34 7.76
C GLN A 47 3.39 22.15 8.60
N ILE A 48 4.69 22.08 8.31
CA ILE A 48 5.73 22.90 8.97
C ILE A 48 5.47 24.39 8.73
N PHE A 49 5.18 24.80 7.50
CA PHE A 49 4.87 26.20 7.18
C PHE A 49 3.61 26.69 7.89
N SER A 50 2.57 25.86 7.97
CA SER A 50 1.35 26.16 8.72
C SER A 50 1.62 26.33 10.21
N PHE A 51 2.52 25.52 10.78
CA PHE A 51 2.95 25.64 12.17
C PHE A 51 3.70 26.94 12.42
N VAL A 52 4.64 27.31 11.54
CA VAL A 52 5.42 28.56 11.65
C VAL A 52 4.56 29.81 11.49
N LYS A 53 3.56 29.79 10.60
CA LYS A 53 2.66 30.93 10.37
C LYS A 53 1.59 31.09 11.46
N SER A 54 1.24 30.02 12.17
CA SER A 54 0.28 30.11 13.26
C SER A 54 0.91 30.84 14.44
N GLU A 55 0.14 31.70 15.10
CA GLU A 55 0.49 32.14 16.45
C GLU A 55 0.70 30.91 17.34
N ILE A 56 1.73 30.95 18.18
CA ILE A 56 2.10 29.86 19.10
C ILE A 56 1.06 29.82 20.22
N SER A 57 -0.09 29.22 19.91
CA SER A 57 -1.16 28.89 20.85
C SER A 57 -1.24 27.38 20.99
N LEU A 58 -1.43 26.91 22.24
CA LEU A 58 -1.58 25.49 22.56
C LEU A 58 -2.64 24.79 21.68
N ARG A 59 -3.75 25.48 21.39
CA ARG A 59 -4.83 24.93 20.56
C ARG A 59 -4.39 24.67 19.13
N ASN A 60 -3.70 25.62 18.50
CA ASN A 60 -3.24 25.47 17.12
C ASN A 60 -2.12 24.44 17.00
N CYS A 61 -1.30 24.32 18.04
CA CYS A 61 -0.31 23.25 18.15
C CYS A 61 -0.98 21.86 18.12
N ILE A 62 -1.96 21.62 19.01
CA ILE A 62 -2.67 20.32 19.08
C ILE A 62 -3.36 19.98 17.75
N VAL A 63 -4.03 20.95 17.13
CA VAL A 63 -4.72 20.73 15.84
C VAL A 63 -3.72 20.39 14.73
N THR A 64 -2.60 21.11 14.66
CA THR A 64 -1.57 20.88 13.65
C THR A 64 -0.93 19.50 13.87
N PHE A 65 -0.55 19.16 15.10
CA PHE A 65 -0.02 17.83 15.43
C PHE A 65 -1.00 16.71 15.09
N SER A 66 -2.28 16.87 15.43
CA SER A 66 -3.33 15.90 15.09
C SER A 66 -3.45 15.65 13.59
N MET A 67 -3.32 16.69 12.76
CA MET A 67 -3.31 16.57 11.29
C MET A 67 -2.00 15.97 10.75
N THR A 68 -0.86 16.32 11.35
CA THR A 68 0.46 15.83 10.90
C THR A 68 0.66 14.35 11.20
N PHE A 69 0.20 13.87 12.36
CA PHE A 69 0.42 12.51 12.84
C PHE A 69 -0.03 11.41 11.86
N PRO A 70 -1.28 11.40 11.34
CA PRO A 70 -1.71 10.39 10.38
C PRO A 70 -0.92 10.46 9.07
N THR A 71 -0.52 11.67 8.64
CA THR A 71 0.29 11.87 7.45
C THR A 71 1.65 11.21 7.63
N VAL A 72 2.36 11.54 8.71
CA VAL A 72 3.67 10.97 9.05
C VAL A 72 3.60 9.46 9.24
N LEU A 73 2.57 8.96 9.94
CA LEU A 73 2.37 7.53 10.14
C LEU A 73 2.20 6.78 8.80
N PHE A 74 1.44 7.35 7.87
CA PHE A 74 1.26 6.78 6.54
C PHE A 74 2.56 6.81 5.72
N CYS A 75 3.34 7.91 5.79
CA CYS A 75 4.67 8.00 5.19
C CYS A 75 5.61 6.90 5.70
N LEU A 76 5.68 6.74 7.03
CA LEU A 76 6.54 5.74 7.67
C LEU A 76 6.14 4.32 7.25
N ARG A 77 4.84 4.02 7.21
CA ARG A 77 4.34 2.73 6.70
C ARG A 77 4.73 2.51 5.24
N TYR A 78 4.63 3.53 4.39
CA TYR A 78 5.02 3.40 2.98
C TYR A 78 6.52 3.12 2.83
N ILE A 79 7.38 3.82 3.58
CA ILE A 79 8.83 3.58 3.60
C ILE A 79 9.14 2.17 4.11
N TYR A 80 8.46 1.72 5.17
CA TYR A 80 8.60 0.35 5.65
C TYR A 80 8.22 -0.70 4.59
N CYS A 81 7.13 -0.47 3.84
CA CYS A 81 6.78 -1.36 2.73
C CYS A 81 7.83 -1.34 1.61
N LEU A 82 8.51 -0.22 1.38
CA LEU A 82 9.63 -0.15 0.42
C LEU A 82 10.84 -0.95 0.88
N THR A 83 11.16 -1.00 2.17
CA THR A 83 12.26 -1.84 2.68
C THR A 83 11.88 -3.32 2.68
N LEU A 84 10.61 -3.63 2.96
CA LEU A 84 10.07 -4.99 2.89
C LEU A 84 9.92 -5.51 1.45
N PHE A 85 10.06 -4.64 0.44
CA PHE A 85 9.86 -4.98 -0.97
C PHE A 85 10.68 -6.20 -1.43
N SER A 86 11.94 -6.29 -1.01
CA SER A 86 12.81 -7.44 -1.34
C SER A 86 12.31 -8.74 -0.70
N TYR A 87 11.80 -8.66 0.54
CA TYR A 87 11.22 -9.81 1.25
C TYR A 87 9.88 -10.22 0.64
N ALA A 88 9.04 -9.25 0.26
CA ALA A 88 7.77 -9.51 -0.41
C ALA A 88 7.98 -10.27 -1.72
N LYS A 89 9.05 -9.97 -2.47
CA LYS A 89 9.41 -10.72 -3.68
C LYS A 89 9.71 -12.19 -3.37
N LEU A 90 10.54 -12.46 -2.37
CA LEU A 90 10.84 -13.84 -1.94
C LEU A 90 9.58 -14.60 -1.55
N LEU A 91 8.73 -13.96 -0.74
CA LEU A 91 7.48 -14.58 -0.29
C LEU A 91 6.53 -14.90 -1.45
N PHE A 92 6.48 -14.05 -2.49
CA PHE A 92 5.71 -14.36 -3.70
C PHE A 92 6.32 -15.47 -4.55
N ASP A 93 7.65 -15.56 -4.62
CA ASP A 93 8.33 -16.66 -5.30
C ASP A 93 8.06 -18.01 -4.60
N ASP A 94 8.01 -18.02 -3.27
CA ASP A 94 7.64 -19.18 -2.47
C ASP A 94 6.18 -19.60 -2.73
N ILE A 95 5.23 -18.64 -2.70
CA ILE A 95 3.81 -18.91 -3.03
C ILE A 95 3.66 -19.51 -4.43
N CYS A 96 4.40 -19.00 -5.43
CA CYS A 96 4.37 -19.58 -6.76
C CYS A 96 4.87 -21.02 -6.78
N THR A 97 5.92 -21.31 -6.02
CA THR A 97 6.50 -22.65 -5.94
C THR A 97 5.52 -23.62 -5.25
N GLU A 98 4.88 -23.19 -4.17
CA GLU A 98 3.86 -23.97 -3.46
C GLU A 98 2.61 -24.23 -4.32
N GLU A 99 2.10 -23.23 -5.04
CA GLU A 99 0.93 -23.40 -5.93
C GLU A 99 1.17 -24.49 -6.98
N HIS A 100 2.40 -24.63 -7.48
CA HIS A 100 2.74 -25.69 -8.43
C HIS A 100 2.77 -27.09 -7.81
N LEU A 101 2.88 -27.18 -6.48
CA LEU A 101 2.88 -28.44 -5.72
C LEU A 101 1.49 -28.79 -5.17
N LEU A 102 0.59 -27.82 -5.08
CA LEU A 102 -0.80 -28.02 -4.66
C LEU A 102 -1.57 -28.89 -5.66
N GLN A 103 -1.89 -30.11 -5.23
CA GLN A 103 -2.74 -31.05 -5.97
C GLN A 103 -4.05 -31.39 -5.25
N ASP A 104 -4.14 -31.14 -3.94
CA ASP A 104 -5.34 -31.42 -3.16
C ASP A 104 -6.44 -30.39 -3.44
N THR A 105 -7.59 -30.88 -3.86
CA THR A 105 -8.77 -30.06 -4.14
C THR A 105 -9.31 -29.38 -2.88
N THR A 106 -9.08 -29.96 -1.70
CA THR A 106 -9.49 -29.38 -0.42
C THR A 106 -8.66 -28.15 -0.08
N GLU A 107 -7.34 -28.23 -0.23
CA GLU A 107 -6.41 -27.12 0.01
C GLU A 107 -6.68 -25.94 -0.94
N ILE A 108 -6.90 -26.24 -2.23
CA ILE A 108 -7.25 -25.24 -3.26
C ILE A 108 -8.56 -24.50 -2.90
N GLN A 109 -9.57 -25.22 -2.40
CA GLN A 109 -10.83 -24.61 -1.97
C GLN A 109 -10.65 -23.68 -0.76
N ILE A 110 -9.84 -24.09 0.22
CA ILE A 110 -9.54 -23.28 1.40
C ILE A 110 -8.82 -22.00 0.97
N GLN A 111 -7.77 -22.11 0.17
CA GLN A 111 -6.98 -20.98 -0.33
C GLN A 111 -7.86 -19.98 -1.10
N THR A 112 -8.68 -20.48 -2.03
CA THR A 112 -9.57 -19.64 -2.84
C THR A 112 -10.58 -18.88 -1.96
N LYS A 113 -11.13 -19.53 -0.93
CA LYS A 113 -12.06 -18.89 0.01
C LYS A 113 -11.40 -17.73 0.77
N TYR A 114 -10.17 -17.90 1.25
CA TYR A 114 -9.46 -16.82 1.94
C TYR A 114 -9.07 -15.67 1.00
N LEU A 115 -8.69 -15.98 -0.25
CA LEU A 115 -8.38 -14.97 -1.25
C LEU A 115 -9.60 -14.13 -1.63
N ASP A 116 -10.77 -14.76 -1.73
CA ASP A 116 -12.03 -14.07 -2.00
C ASP A 116 -12.41 -13.11 -0.87
N ILE A 117 -12.37 -13.59 0.39
CA ILE A 117 -12.63 -12.76 1.58
C ILE A 117 -11.67 -11.57 1.62
N SER A 118 -10.38 -11.82 1.42
CA SER A 118 -9.37 -10.76 1.44
C SER A 118 -9.58 -9.75 0.30
N SER A 119 -9.87 -10.22 -0.91
CA SER A 119 -10.19 -9.36 -2.06
C SER A 119 -11.41 -8.48 -1.77
N HIS A 120 -12.43 -9.03 -1.10
CA HIS A 120 -13.59 -8.27 -0.65
C HIS A 120 -13.25 -7.20 0.39
N ILE A 121 -12.45 -7.52 1.41
CA ILE A 121 -11.99 -6.54 2.41
C ILE A 121 -11.23 -5.39 1.75
N ILE A 122 -10.32 -5.75 0.85
CA ILE A 122 -9.53 -4.82 0.07
C ILE A 122 -10.43 -3.90 -0.77
N TYR A 123 -11.42 -4.48 -1.46
CA TYR A 123 -12.37 -3.72 -2.26
C TYR A 123 -13.16 -2.72 -1.41
N ILE A 124 -13.67 -3.15 -0.24
CA ILE A 124 -14.36 -2.27 0.70
C ILE A 124 -13.44 -1.12 1.15
N PHE A 125 -12.18 -1.41 1.46
CA PHE A 125 -11.22 -0.38 1.88
C PHE A 125 -10.94 0.65 0.78
N CYS A 126 -10.79 0.19 -0.47
CA CYS A 126 -10.60 1.05 -1.64
C CYS A 126 -11.86 1.88 -1.95
N CYS A 127 -13.05 1.28 -1.94
CA CYS A 127 -14.31 1.97 -2.24
C CYS A 127 -14.75 2.93 -1.14
N LYS A 128 -14.53 2.61 0.14
CA LYS A 128 -14.85 3.53 1.25
C LYS A 128 -14.04 4.82 1.15
N LYS A 129 -12.78 4.73 0.70
CA LYS A 129 -11.91 5.88 0.44
C LYS A 129 -12.40 6.77 -0.72
N SER A 130 -13.22 6.24 -1.63
CA SER A 130 -13.81 6.99 -2.75
C SER A 130 -15.07 7.76 -2.36
N LEU A 131 -15.76 7.36 -1.27
CA LEU A 131 -17.00 8.00 -0.83
C LEU A 131 -16.74 9.20 0.10
N ASP A 132 -15.60 9.21 0.81
CA ASP A 132 -15.18 10.32 1.69
C ASP A 132 -14.45 11.46 0.94
N ALA A 133 -14.29 11.35 -0.39
CA ALA A 133 -13.59 12.30 -1.25
C ALA A 133 -14.53 13.18 -2.11
N HIS A 134 -15.84 13.17 -1.82
CA HIS A 134 -16.87 13.90 -2.54
C HIS A 134 -17.73 14.73 -1.59
#